data_AF-A0A5M8RS82-F1
#
_entry.id   AF-A0A5M8RS82-F1
#
_cell.length_a   1.000
_cell.length_b   1.000
_cell.length_c   1.000
_cell.angle_alpha   90.00
_cell.angle_beta   90.00
_cell.angle_gamma   90.00
#
_symmetry.space_group_name_H-M   'P 1'
#
loop_
_entity.id
_entity.type
_entity.pdbx_description
1 polymer ?
#
loop_
_entity_poly.entity_id
_entity_poly.type
_entity_poly.pdbx_seq_one_letter_code
_entity_poly.pdbx_strand_id
1 'polypeptide(L)' 'MVHIRHLRKKLENNPNQPEILETVRGIGYRIKQ' A
#
# COMPACT_ATOMS: atom_id res chain seq x y z
N MET A 1 -10.81 6.39 0.63
CA MET A 1 -9.55 5.80 1.12
C MET A 1 -8.46 6.87 1.28
N VAL A 2 -8.57 7.76 2.27
CA VAL A 2 -7.60 8.85 2.47
C VAL A 2 -6.42 8.40 3.34
N HIS A 3 -6.68 7.58 4.35
CA HIS A 3 -5.65 7.10 5.29
C HIS A 3 -4.59 6.21 4.61
N ILE A 4 -5.00 5.30 3.72
CA ILE A 4 -4.06 4.41 3.01
C ILE A 4 -3.10 5.18 2.10
N ARG A 5 -3.53 6.33 1.54
CA ARG A 5 -2.69 7.17 0.67
C ARG A 5 -1.54 7.80 1.46
N HIS A 6 -1.83 8.31 2.66
CA HIS A 6 -0.79 8.86 3.54
C HIS A 6 0.14 7.77 4.06
N LEU A 7 -0.41 6.59 4.36
CA LEU A 7 0.38 5.44 4.80
C LEU A 7 1.34 4.98 3.69
N ARG A 8 0.86 4.87 2.46
CA ARG A 8 1.69 4.58 1.28
C ARG A 8 2.76 5.64 1.04
N LYS A 9 2.44 6.92 1.18
CA LYS A 9 3.43 8.00 1.02
C LYS A 9 4.58 7.92 2.04
N LYS A 10 4.34 7.35 3.23
CA LYS A 10 5.35 7.18 4.28
C LYS A 10 6.10 5.85 4.18
N LEU A 11 5.42 4.78 3.78
CA LEU A 11 5.97 3.43 3.70
C LEU A 11 6.58 3.10 2.34
N GLU A 12 6.04 3.64 1.25
CA GLU A 12 6.42 3.30 -0.11
C GLU A 12 7.07 4.51 -0.79
N ASN A 13 8.32 4.36 -1.23
CA ASN A 13 9.03 5.41 -1.98
C ASN A 13 8.48 5.54 -3.41
N ASN A 14 7.97 4.44 -3.99
CA ASN A 14 7.43 4.42 -5.34
C ASN A 14 5.95 4.00 -5.38
N PRO A 15 5.02 4.89 -5.76
CA PRO A 15 3.60 4.56 -5.80
C PRO A 15 3.22 3.57 -6.91
N ASN A 16 4.10 3.40 -7.91
CA ASN A 16 3.90 2.47 -9.04
C ASN A 16 4.35 1.04 -8.73
N GLN A 17 5.17 0.85 -7.69
CA GLN A 17 5.64 -0.46 -7.25
C GLN A 17 5.50 -0.55 -5.73
N PRO A 18 4.31 -0.96 -5.26
CA PRO A 18 4.10 -1.11 -3.83
C PRO A 18 4.91 -2.31 -3.29
N GLU A 19 6.04 -2.01 -2.65
CA GLU A 19 6.92 -3.02 -2.05
C GLU A 19 6.38 -3.56 -0.73
N ILE A 20 5.72 -2.70 0.05
CA ILE A 20 5.29 -3.02 1.42
C ILE A 20 3.79 -3.30 1.46
N LEU A 21 2.97 -2.57 0.71
CA LEU A 21 1.52 -2.57 0.90
C LEU A 21 0.80 -2.98 -0.39
N GLU A 22 0.49 -4.26 -0.52
CA GLU A 22 -0.16 -4.84 -1.70
C GLU A 22 -1.68 -4.71 -1.60
N THR A 23 -2.33 -4.12 -2.61
CA THR A 23 -3.80 -4.09 -2.67
C THR A 23 -4.30 -5.40 -3.27
N VAL A 24 -4.95 -6.23 -2.47
CA VAL A 24 -5.58 -7.48 -2.93
C VAL A 24 -7.06 -7.21 -3.20
N ARG A 25 -7.44 -7.18 -4.48
CA ARG A 25 -8.82 -6.91 -4.89
C ARG A 25 -9.76 -7.98 -4.32
N GLY A 26 -10.80 -7.55 -3.61
CA GLY A 26 -11.79 -8.44 -2.97
C GLY A 26 -11.43 -8.93 -1.57
N ILE A 27 -10.22 -8.66 -1.06
CA ILE A 27 -9.78 -9.06 0.29
C ILE A 27 -9.37 -7.85 1.13
N GLY A 28 -8.62 -6.90 0.56
CA GLY A 28 -8.16 -5.71 1.26
C GLY A 28 -6.71 -5.36 0.97
N TYR A 29 -5.94 -5.05 2.01
CA TYR A 29 -4.53 -4.69 1.90
C TYR A 29 -3.68 -5.72 2.63
N ARG A 30 -2.60 -6.16 2.01
CA ARG A 30 -1.64 -7.09 2.61
C ARG A 30 -0.29 -6.41 2.75
N ILE A 31 0.35 -6.64 3.89
CA ILE A 31 1.73 -6.20 4.11
C ILE A 31 2.66 -7.31 3.62
N LYS A 32 3.56 -6.97 2.71
CA LYS A 32 4.63 -7.86 2.25
C LYS A 32 5.87 -7.53 3.09
N GLN A 33 6.28 -8.47 3.95
CA GLN A 33 7.57 -8.43 4.65
C GLN A 33 8.60 -9.25 3.88
#